data_AF-A0A2N4S6R9-F1
#
_entry.id   AF-A0A2N4S6R9-F1
#
_cell.length_a   1.000
_cell.length_b   1.000
_cell.length_c   1.000
_cell.angle_alpha   90.00
_cell.angle_beta   90.00
_cell.angle_gamma   90.00
#
_symmetry.space_group_name_H-M   'P 1'
#
loop_
_entity.id
_entity.type
_entity.pdbx_description
1 polymer ?
#
loop_
_entity_poly.entity_id
_entity_poly.type
_entity_poly.pdbx_seq_one_letter_code
_entity_poly.pdbx_strand_id
1 'polypeptide(L)' 'MNPLLMNLNGWEIPIIVLVILILFGGKKIPEFMKGLGKGINSFKKGLNDIEEDIKADPADKKSADN' A
#
# COMPACT_ATOMS: atom_id res chain seq x y z
N MET A 1 26.88 30.01 16.46
CA MET A 1 26.68 28.76 15.70
C MET A 1 25.81 27.84 16.55
N ASN A 2 24.54 27.68 16.19
CA ASN A 2 23.63 26.83 16.95
C ASN A 2 23.88 25.36 16.59
N PRO A 3 24.21 24.48 17.56
CA PRO A 3 24.36 23.04 17.32
C PRO A 3 23.06 22.38 16.86
N LEU A 4 21.92 23.07 17.03
CA LEU A 4 20.61 22.65 16.54
C LEU A 4 20.50 22.58 15.01
N LEU A 5 21.29 23.36 14.26
CA LEU A 5 21.25 23.33 12.79
C LEU A 5 22.16 22.26 12.18
N MET A 6 23.17 21.76 12.91
CA MET A 6 24.04 20.67 12.43
C MET A 6 23.39 19.28 12.49
N ASN A 7 22.36 19.10 13.33
CA ASN A 7 21.65 17.83 13.49
C ASN A 7 20.49 17.59 12.50
N LEU A 8 20.08 18.60 11.73
CA LEU A 8 18.94 18.53 10.78
C LEU A 8 19.28 17.85 9.44
N ASN A 9 20.48 17.31 9.29
CA ASN A 9 20.94 16.72 8.02
C ASN A 9 20.44 15.29 7.77
N GLY A 10 19.57 14.73 8.63
CA GLY A 10 18.98 13.41 8.43
C GLY A 10 18.92 12.51 9.67
N TRP A 11 19.40 12.98 10.83
CA TRP A 11 19.34 12.20 12.08
C TRP A 11 17.95 12.20 12.74
N GLU A 12 17.03 13.05 12.27
CA GLU A 12 15.66 13.16 12.78
C GLU A 12 14.81 11.95 12.45
N ILE A 13 14.91 11.46 11.21
CA ILE A 13 14.16 10.29 10.73
C ILE A 13 14.43 9.04 11.60
N PRO A 14 15.68 8.61 11.83
CA PRO A 14 15.94 7.45 12.70
C PRO A 14 15.52 7.68 14.16
N ILE A 15 15.60 8.92 14.69
CA ILE A 15 15.10 9.23 16.05
C ILE A 15 13.58 9.06 16.13
N ILE A 16 12.83 9.58 15.17
CA ILE A 16 11.37 9.45 15.11
C ILE A 16 10.97 7.97 14.99
N VAL A 17 11.65 7.23 14.10
CA VAL A 17 11.44 5.80 13.92
C VAL A 17 11.72 5.04 15.23
N LEU A 18 12.79 5.40 15.96
CA LEU A 18 13.12 4.78 17.24
C LEU A 18 12.04 5.04 18.31
N VAL A 19 11.52 6.26 18.41
CA VAL A 19 10.42 6.60 19.33
C VAL A 19 9.17 5.79 19.00
N ILE A 20 8.79 5.72 17.72
CA ILE A 20 7.65 4.91 17.26
C ILE A 20 7.89 3.42 17.57
N LEU A 21 9.11 2.92 17.38
CA LEU A 21 9.48 1.54 17.71
C LEU A 21 9.38 1.23 19.20
N ILE A 22 9.65 2.17 20.09
CA ILE A 22 9.49 1.98 21.54
C ILE A 22 8.01 1.98 21.92
N LEU A 23 7.22 2.91 21.36
CA LEU A 23 5.79 3.03 21.66
C LEU A 23 4.96 1.86 21.12
N PHE A 24 5.22 1.43 19.90
CA PHE A 24 4.47 0.37 19.23
C PHE A 24 5.17 -0.99 19.30
N GLY A 25 6.47 -1.03 19.55
CA GLY A 25 7.28 -2.25 19.48
C GLY A 25 7.68 -2.61 18.04
N GLY A 26 8.90 -3.12 17.86
CA GLY A 26 9.44 -3.48 16.53
C GLY A 26 8.67 -4.57 15.77
N LYS A 27 7.77 -5.31 16.44
CA LYS A 27 6.94 -6.35 15.81
C LYS A 27 5.61 -5.83 15.26
N LYS A 28 5.07 -4.72 15.78
CA LYS A 28 3.77 -4.19 15.36
C LYS A 28 3.81 -3.51 13.99
N ILE A 29 4.90 -2.83 13.65
CA ILE A 29 5.08 -2.16 12.35
C ILE A 29 5.03 -3.19 11.19
N PRO A 30 5.82 -4.30 11.20
CA PRO A 30 5.74 -5.31 10.14
C PRO A 30 4.40 -6.05 10.10
N GLU A 31 3.77 -6.30 11.26
CA GLU A 31 2.48 -6.97 11.35
C GLU A 31 1.37 -6.10 10.73
N PHE A 32 1.38 -4.80 11.03
CA PHE A 32 0.50 -3.80 10.42
C PHE A 32 0.72 -3.68 8.91
N MET A 33 1.98 -3.60 8.46
CA MET A 33 2.31 -3.57 7.03
C MET A 33 1.86 -4.82 6.29
N LYS A 34 1.98 -6.01 6.90
CA LYS A 34 1.47 -7.27 6.32
C LYS A 34 -0.06 -7.25 6.22
N GLY A 35 -0.75 -6.71 7.22
CA GLY A 35 -2.21 -6.55 7.20
C GLY A 35 -2.67 -5.60 6.09
N LEU A 36 -2.09 -4.40 6.03
CA LEU A 36 -2.37 -3.42 4.99
C LEU A 36 -2.02 -3.95 3.59
N GLY A 37 -0.87 -4.59 3.43
CA GLY A 37 -0.42 -5.15 2.15
C GLY A 37 -1.35 -6.22 1.62
N LYS A 38 -1.85 -7.11 2.50
CA LYS A 38 -2.89 -8.08 2.13
C LYS A 38 -4.19 -7.41 1.70
N GLY A 39 -4.63 -6.39 2.44
CA GLY A 39 -5.84 -5.63 2.12
C GLY A 39 -5.76 -4.95 0.75
N ILE A 40 -4.67 -4.22 0.49
CA ILE A 40 -4.42 -3.55 -0.80
C ILE A 40 -4.34 -4.57 -1.94
N ASN A 41 -3.68 -5.71 -1.72
CA ASN A 41 -3.55 -6.76 -2.72
C ASN A 41 -4.90 -7.41 -3.07
N SER A 42 -5.72 -7.73 -2.07
CA SER A 42 -7.08 -8.26 -2.29
C SER A 42 -7.99 -7.24 -2.97
N PHE A 43 -7.88 -5.96 -2.60
CA PHE A 43 -8.62 -4.89 -3.25
C PHE A 43 -8.24 -4.76 -4.73
N LYS A 44 -6.94 -4.77 -5.04
CA LYS A 44 -6.45 -4.71 -6.42
C LYS A 44 -6.88 -5.92 -7.25
N LYS A 45 -6.88 -7.13 -6.67
CA LYS A 45 -7.39 -8.32 -7.35
C LYS A 45 -8.87 -8.22 -7.67
N GLY A 46 -9.69 -7.82 -6.68
CA GLY A 46 -11.13 -7.63 -6.91
C GLY A 46 -11.44 -6.59 -7.99
N LEU A 47 -10.67 -5.50 -8.07
CA LEU A 47 -10.81 -4.53 -9.15
C LEU A 47 -10.48 -5.12 -10.53
N ASN A 48 -9.41 -5.92 -10.63
CA ASN A 48 -9.03 -6.57 -11.88
C ASN A 48 -10.07 -7.60 -12.33
N ASP A 49 -10.60 -8.42 -11.40
CA ASP A 49 -11.64 -9.42 -11.72
C ASP A 49 -12.90 -8.71 -12.26
N ILE A 50 -13.30 -7.60 -11.65
CA ILE A 50 -14.44 -6.78 -12.12
C ILE A 50 -14.15 -6.18 -13.51
N GLU A 51 -12.94 -5.68 -13.76
CA GLU A 51 -12.56 -5.17 -15.08
C GLU A 51 -12.57 -6.26 -16.16
N GLU A 52 -12.19 -7.49 -15.81
CA GLU A 52 -12.17 -8.63 -16.72
C GLU A 52 -13.60 -9.12 -17.03
N ASP A 53 -14.47 -9.18 -16.02
CA ASP A 53 -15.91 -9.48 -16.15
C ASP A 53 -16.64 -8.44 -17.01
N ILE A 54 -16.31 -7.15 -16.86
CA ILE A 54 -16.90 -6.07 -17.66
C ILE A 54 -16.39 -6.09 -19.11
N LYS A 55 -15.16 -6.54 -19.36
CA LYS A 55 -14.61 -6.67 -20.72
C LYS A 55 -15.07 -7.93 -21.44
N ALA A 56 -15.52 -8.95 -20.73
CA ALA A 56 -15.98 -10.22 -21.30
C ALA A 56 -17.41 -10.16 -21.89
N ASP A 57 -18.19 -9.10 -21.64
CA ASP A 57 -19.52 -8.89 -22.23
C ASP A 57 -19.68 -7.40 -22.63
N PRO A 58 -19.38 -7.00 -23.90
CA PRO A 58 -20.20 -7.36 -25.06
C PRO A 58 -19.38 -7.44 -26.38
N ALA A 59 -18.98 -8.63 -26.81
CA ALA A 59 -18.46 -8.83 -28.16
C ALA A 59 -19.04 -10.04 -28.91
N ASP A 60 -19.95 -10.81 -28.30
CA ASP A 60 -20.39 -12.10 -28.84
C ASP A 60 -21.91 -12.22 -29.09
N LYS A 61 -22.58 -11.11 -29.43
CA LYS A 61 -23.97 -11.11 -29.91
C LYS A 61 -24.23 -10.16 -31.07
N LYS A 62 -23.47 -10.26 -32.18
CA LYS A 62 -23.90 -9.70 -33.47
C LYS A 62 -23.15 -10.28 -34.69
N SER A 63 -23.27 -11.58 -34.95
CA SER A 63 -22.97 -12.13 -36.29
C SER A 63 -23.56 -13.54 -36.47
N ALA A 64 -24.87 -13.68 -36.27
CA ALA A 64 -25.61 -14.87 -36.67
C ALA A 64 -27.10 -14.56 -36.84
N ASP A 65 -27.45 -13.57 -37.67
CA ASP A 65 -28.74 -13.55 -38.36
C ASP A 65 -28.75 -12.47 -39.46
N ASN A 66 -29.14 -12.89 -40.66
CA ASN A 66 -29.35 -12.16 -41.93
C ASN A 66 -28.13 -11.92 -42.84
#